data_AF-A0A4U7DBL2-F1
#
_entry.id   AF-A0A4U7DBL2-F1
#
_cell.length_a   1.000
_cell.length_b   1.000
_cell.length_c   1.000
_cell.angle_alpha   90.00
_cell.angle_beta   90.00
_cell.angle_gamma   90.00
#
_symmetry.space_group_name_H-M   'P 1'
#
loop_
_entity.id
_entity.type
_entity.pdbx_description
1 polymer ?
#
loop_
_entity_poly.entity_id
_entity_poly.type
_entity_poly.pdbx_seq_one_letter_code
_entity_poly.pdbx_strand_id
1 'polypeptide(L)'
;RHRGFERIRGRLQRTGTQSAHRTIQQMSGRESRHVRNTLHEVANDIIDEALECDCEYIAFENLRHIRDRAPRVKEFHQWAHRQLVDMVESKADAEGLRVVYVSPENTSRRCPECGHTSEGNRIARSEFECQSCGETGNADYVGAKNVGWRYVRRGLQSSRRTDDSQLALKSGTVTPNRGFVPSD
;
A
#
# COMPACT_ATOMS: atom_id res chain seq x y z
N ARG A 1 -10.34 -10.36 -11.91
CA ARG A 1 -11.80 -10.28 -12.21
C ARG A 1 -12.24 -8.90 -12.73
N HIS A 2 -11.65 -7.78 -12.30
CA HIS A 2 -11.84 -6.45 -12.92
C HIS A 2 -11.70 -6.44 -14.45
N ARG A 3 -10.64 -7.06 -14.99
CA ARG A 3 -10.46 -7.27 -16.45
C ARG A 3 -11.63 -8.03 -17.11
N GLY A 4 -12.33 -8.87 -16.36
CA GLY A 4 -13.54 -9.56 -16.81
C GLY A 4 -14.74 -8.62 -16.92
N PHE A 5 -14.95 -7.76 -15.91
CA PHE A 5 -15.96 -6.71 -15.95
C PHE A 5 -15.69 -5.69 -17.07
N GLU A 6 -14.44 -5.28 -17.27
CA GLU A 6 -14.02 -4.40 -18.37
C GLU A 6 -14.34 -5.00 -19.75
N ARG A 7 -14.01 -6.28 -19.97
CA ARG A 7 -14.30 -6.98 -21.23
C ARG A 7 -15.80 -7.06 -21.51
N ILE A 8 -16.60 -7.39 -20.51
CA ILE A 8 -18.06 -7.50 -20.66
C ILE A 8 -18.67 -6.11 -20.91
N ARG A 9 -18.22 -5.08 -20.18
CA ARG A 9 -18.65 -3.69 -20.38
C ARG A 9 -18.33 -3.18 -21.78
N GLY A 10 -17.13 -3.46 -22.30
CA GLY A 10 -16.74 -3.11 -23.67
C GLY A 10 -17.54 -3.85 -24.76
N ARG A 11 -18.02 -5.07 -24.49
CA ARG A 11 -18.94 -5.78 -25.39
C ARG A 11 -20.33 -5.15 -25.39
N LEU A 12 -20.89 -4.87 -24.21
CA LEU A 12 -22.21 -4.28 -24.05
C LEU A 12 -22.27 -2.83 -24.57
N GLN A 13 -21.21 -2.04 -24.39
CA GLN A 13 -21.11 -0.69 -24.94
C GLN A 13 -21.15 -0.68 -26.46
N ARG A 14 -20.52 -1.66 -27.12
CA ARG A 14 -20.58 -1.82 -28.59
C ARG A 14 -21.96 -2.24 -29.09
N THR A 15 -22.72 -2.98 -28.28
CA THR A 15 -24.09 -3.37 -28.63
C THR A 15 -25.06 -2.18 -28.63
N GLY A 16 -24.86 -1.19 -27.76
CA GLY A 16 -25.54 0.12 -27.84
C GLY A 16 -27.05 0.13 -27.53
N THR A 17 -27.65 -1.00 -27.13
CA THR A 17 -29.09 -1.09 -26.84
C THR A 17 -29.44 -0.58 -25.44
N GLN A 18 -30.71 -0.22 -25.21
CA GLN A 18 -31.21 0.15 -23.89
C GLN A 18 -31.07 -1.00 -22.86
N SER A 19 -31.23 -2.25 -23.30
CA SER A 19 -30.98 -3.45 -22.49
C SER A 19 -29.51 -3.59 -22.12
N ALA A 20 -28.59 -3.32 -23.05
CA ALA A 20 -27.15 -3.28 -22.77
C ALA A 20 -26.82 -2.18 -21.76
N HIS A 21 -27.43 -1.00 -21.86
CA HIS A 21 -27.23 0.10 -20.92
C HIS A 21 -27.70 -0.24 -19.49
N ARG A 22 -28.90 -0.82 -19.34
CA ARG A 22 -29.40 -1.30 -18.03
C ARG A 22 -28.49 -2.38 -17.42
N THR A 23 -27.98 -3.29 -18.26
CA THR A 23 -27.05 -4.34 -17.85
C THR A 23 -25.73 -3.74 -17.35
N ILE A 24 -25.20 -2.73 -18.05
CA ILE A 24 -23.99 -2.01 -17.63
C ILE A 24 -24.20 -1.34 -16.26
N GLN A 25 -25.35 -0.68 -16.02
CA GLN A 25 -25.64 -0.05 -14.72
C GLN A 25 -25.69 -1.07 -13.58
N GLN A 26 -26.44 -2.17 -13.76
CA GLN A 26 -26.53 -3.23 -12.75
C GLN A 26 -25.16 -3.89 -12.47
N MET A 27 -24.38 -4.12 -13.54
CA MET A 27 -23.01 -4.64 -13.43
C MET A 27 -22.10 -3.69 -12.67
N SER A 28 -22.18 -2.38 -12.93
CA SER A 28 -21.37 -1.36 -12.22
C SER A 28 -21.65 -1.38 -10.71
N GLY A 29 -22.90 -1.58 -10.30
CA GLY A 29 -23.25 -1.72 -8.87
C GLY A 29 -22.70 -3.00 -8.23
N ARG A 30 -22.74 -4.13 -8.95
CA ARG A 30 -22.13 -5.39 -8.49
C ARG A 30 -20.60 -5.29 -8.39
N GLU A 31 -19.95 -4.72 -9.39
CA GLU A 31 -18.51 -4.48 -9.41
C GLU A 31 -18.08 -3.59 -8.23
N SER A 32 -18.80 -2.48 -7.99
CA SER A 32 -18.51 -1.57 -6.87
C SER A 32 -18.66 -2.24 -5.51
N ARG A 33 -19.69 -3.08 -5.32
CA ARG A 33 -19.85 -3.86 -4.09
C ARG A 33 -18.74 -4.89 -3.92
N HIS A 34 -18.36 -5.56 -4.99
CA HIS A 34 -17.27 -6.54 -4.94
C HIS A 34 -15.95 -5.87 -4.57
N VAL A 35 -15.58 -4.77 -5.23
CA VAL A 35 -14.37 -4.01 -4.90
C VAL A 35 -14.42 -3.54 -3.45
N ARG A 36 -15.54 -2.97 -3.01
CA ARG A 36 -15.71 -2.55 -1.61
C ARG A 36 -15.54 -3.72 -0.63
N ASN A 37 -16.08 -4.89 -0.92
CA ASN A 37 -15.92 -6.08 -0.08
C ASN A 37 -14.45 -6.50 0.03
N THR A 38 -13.75 -6.57 -1.11
CA THR A 38 -12.31 -6.88 -1.13
C THR A 38 -11.50 -5.83 -0.38
N LEU A 39 -11.87 -4.55 -0.45
CA LEU A 39 -11.20 -3.51 0.36
C LEU A 39 -11.46 -3.68 1.86
N HIS A 40 -12.67 -4.09 2.25
CA HIS A 40 -12.97 -4.40 3.65
C HIS A 40 -12.21 -5.61 4.16
N GLU A 41 -12.08 -6.68 3.36
CA GLU A 41 -11.28 -7.87 3.64
C GLU A 41 -9.82 -7.46 3.88
N VAL A 42 -9.19 -6.78 2.91
CA VAL A 42 -7.80 -6.30 3.04
C VAL A 42 -7.63 -5.35 4.24
N ALA A 43 -8.61 -4.48 4.50
CA ALA A 43 -8.56 -3.60 5.67
C ALA A 43 -8.70 -4.37 7.00
N ASN A 44 -9.39 -5.51 7.05
CA ASN A 44 -9.39 -6.36 8.24
C ASN A 44 -8.02 -7.03 8.38
N ASP A 45 -7.51 -7.64 7.31
CA ASP A 45 -6.22 -8.32 7.32
C ASP A 45 -5.08 -7.40 7.84
N ILE A 46 -5.10 -6.12 7.45
CA ILE A 46 -4.13 -5.11 7.94
C ILE A 46 -4.26 -4.88 9.44
N ILE A 47 -5.49 -4.82 9.96
CA ILE A 47 -5.75 -4.58 11.39
C ILE A 47 -5.38 -5.82 12.19
N ASP A 48 -5.77 -6.99 11.73
CA ASP A 48 -5.46 -8.27 12.36
C ASP A 48 -3.93 -8.46 12.45
N GLU A 49 -3.20 -8.23 11.35
CA GLU A 49 -1.73 -8.29 11.34
C GLU A 49 -1.09 -7.28 12.29
N ALA A 50 -1.64 -6.06 12.38
CA ALA A 50 -1.15 -5.05 13.31
C ALA A 50 -1.36 -5.45 14.78
N LEU A 51 -2.50 -6.05 15.11
CA LEU A 51 -2.80 -6.53 16.45
C LEU A 51 -1.97 -7.76 16.82
N GLU A 52 -1.81 -8.72 15.90
CA GLU A 52 -0.97 -9.91 16.09
C GLU A 52 0.50 -9.54 16.34
N CYS A 53 0.99 -8.50 15.66
CA CYS A 53 2.35 -7.99 15.82
C CYS A 53 2.50 -6.97 16.97
N ASP A 54 1.48 -6.74 17.80
CA ASP A 54 1.46 -5.74 18.88
C ASP A 54 1.92 -4.34 18.42
N CYS A 55 1.45 -3.91 17.25
CA CYS A 55 1.81 -2.64 16.65
C CYS A 55 1.00 -1.50 17.26
N GLU A 56 1.65 -0.37 17.58
CA GLU A 56 0.93 0.86 17.96
C GLU A 56 0.52 1.74 16.75
N TYR A 57 1.25 1.60 15.64
CA TYR A 57 1.14 2.50 14.48
C TYR A 57 1.05 1.75 13.16
N ILE A 58 0.18 2.22 12.26
CA ILE A 58 0.11 1.78 10.86
C ILE A 58 0.55 2.93 9.97
N ALA A 59 1.60 2.74 9.16
CA ALA A 59 2.16 3.78 8.32
C ALA A 59 1.71 3.65 6.85
N PHE A 60 1.14 4.73 6.30
CA PHE A 60 0.84 4.87 4.88
C PHE A 60 1.69 5.96 4.21
N GLU A 61 1.89 5.84 2.90
CA GLU A 61 2.39 6.95 2.10
C GLU A 61 1.35 8.06 1.95
N ASN A 62 1.81 9.31 2.04
CA ASN A 62 0.98 10.46 1.73
C ASN A 62 0.87 10.65 0.21
N LEU A 63 -0.06 9.92 -0.41
CA LEU A 63 -0.36 10.05 -1.84
C LEU A 63 -1.32 11.21 -2.17
N ARG A 64 -1.71 12.06 -1.19
CA ARG A 64 -2.70 13.13 -1.39
C ARG A 64 -2.25 14.17 -2.44
N HIS A 65 -0.95 14.28 -2.69
CA HIS A 65 -0.33 15.30 -3.56
C HIS A 65 0.17 14.79 -4.93
N ILE A 66 0.04 13.50 -5.28
CA ILE A 66 0.39 13.00 -6.63
C ILE A 66 -0.79 13.26 -7.60
N ARG A 67 -1.28 14.50 -7.58
CA ARG A 67 -2.26 15.03 -8.51
C ARG A 67 -1.47 15.75 -9.57
N ASP A 68 -1.42 15.16 -10.76
CA ASP A 68 -1.69 15.87 -12.01
C ASP A 68 -1.49 14.91 -13.19
N ARG A 69 -2.59 14.66 -13.94
CA ARG A 69 -2.62 13.97 -15.25
C ARG A 69 -2.28 12.47 -15.24
N ALA A 70 -2.90 11.71 -14.34
CA ALA A 70 -2.79 10.26 -14.34
C ALA A 70 -3.82 9.62 -15.30
N PRO A 71 -3.46 8.66 -16.19
CA PRO A 71 -4.40 7.95 -17.05
C PRO A 71 -5.52 7.25 -16.24
N ARG A 72 -6.72 7.05 -16.82
CA ARG A 72 -7.93 6.53 -16.12
C ARG A 72 -7.71 5.29 -15.25
N VAL A 73 -6.80 4.39 -15.64
CA VAL A 73 -6.45 3.20 -14.83
C VAL A 73 -5.81 3.61 -13.49
N LYS A 74 -4.98 4.65 -13.48
CA LYS A 74 -4.43 5.21 -12.25
C LYS A 74 -5.50 5.89 -11.38
N GLU A 75 -6.56 6.45 -11.95
CA GLU A 75 -7.68 7.04 -11.18
C GLU A 75 -8.41 5.98 -10.35
N PHE A 76 -8.68 4.79 -10.91
CA PHE A 76 -9.29 3.69 -10.16
C PHE A 76 -8.40 3.23 -9.01
N HIS A 77 -7.09 3.05 -9.26
CA HIS A 77 -6.15 2.67 -8.20
C HIS A 77 -6.04 3.72 -7.10
N GLN A 78 -6.05 5.00 -7.45
CA GLN A 78 -6.04 6.10 -6.46
C GLN A 78 -7.34 6.15 -5.64
N TRP A 79 -8.49 5.96 -6.28
CA TRP A 79 -9.78 5.86 -5.58
C TRP A 79 -9.80 4.66 -4.62
N ALA A 80 -9.40 3.47 -5.10
CA ALA A 80 -9.38 2.26 -4.29
C ALA A 80 -8.39 2.39 -3.11
N HIS A 81 -7.21 2.97 -3.34
CA HIS A 81 -6.25 3.27 -2.28
C HIS A 81 -6.84 4.22 -1.23
N ARG A 82 -7.49 5.31 -1.66
CA ARG A 82 -8.12 6.25 -0.71
C ARG A 82 -9.18 5.53 0.13
N GLN A 83 -10.05 4.76 -0.52
CA GLN A 83 -11.10 4.00 0.18
C GLN A 83 -10.51 2.97 1.16
N LEU A 84 -9.41 2.31 0.79
CA LEU A 84 -8.69 1.40 1.70
C LEU A 84 -8.18 2.15 2.93
N VAL A 85 -7.48 3.27 2.72
CA VAL A 85 -6.94 4.09 3.82
C VAL A 85 -8.04 4.60 4.73
N ASP A 86 -9.15 5.12 4.17
CA ASP A 86 -10.29 5.60 4.96
C ASP A 86 -10.89 4.46 5.83
N MET A 87 -10.98 3.24 5.29
CA MET A 87 -11.44 2.06 6.04
C MET A 87 -10.47 1.64 7.14
N VAL A 88 -9.17 1.65 6.86
CA VAL A 88 -8.13 1.29 7.84
C VAL A 88 -8.08 2.34 8.95
N GLU A 89 -8.14 3.63 8.64
CA GLU A 89 -8.22 4.70 9.65
C GLU A 89 -9.40 4.49 10.61
N SER A 90 -10.59 4.24 10.05
CA SER A 90 -11.79 4.04 10.88
C SER A 90 -11.72 2.79 11.75
N LYS A 91 -11.11 1.71 11.28
CA LYS A 91 -10.99 0.46 12.06
C LYS A 91 -9.85 0.53 13.07
N ALA A 92 -8.72 1.14 12.68
CA ALA A 92 -7.58 1.35 13.56
C ALA A 92 -7.98 2.16 14.80
N ASP A 93 -8.76 3.24 14.62
CA ASP A 93 -9.24 4.07 15.72
C ASP A 93 -10.10 3.28 16.72
N ALA A 94 -10.92 2.33 16.22
CA ALA A 94 -11.74 1.47 17.06
C ALA A 94 -10.91 0.50 17.93
N GLU A 95 -9.75 0.06 17.44
CA GLU A 95 -8.83 -0.86 18.12
C GLU A 95 -7.70 -0.13 18.88
N GLY A 96 -7.71 1.20 18.93
CA GLY A 96 -6.68 2.02 19.59
C GLY A 96 -5.36 2.16 18.81
N LEU A 97 -5.31 1.71 17.56
CA LEU A 97 -4.17 1.84 16.65
C LEU A 97 -4.12 3.23 16.01
N ARG A 98 -2.91 3.72 15.73
CA ARG A 98 -2.72 5.07 15.13
C ARG A 98 -2.25 4.99 13.68
N VAL A 99 -3.04 5.55 12.76
CA VAL A 99 -2.60 5.71 11.38
C VAL A 99 -1.72 6.95 11.22
N VAL A 100 -0.57 6.77 10.58
CA VAL A 100 0.42 7.83 10.33
C VAL A 100 0.78 7.90 8.86
N TYR A 101 1.15 9.10 8.41
CA TYR A 101 1.49 9.36 7.02
C TYR A 101 2.95 9.79 6.87
N VAL A 102 3.65 9.17 5.92
CA VAL A 102 5.04 9.51 5.56
C VAL A 102 5.13 10.07 4.14
N SER A 103 6.18 10.85 3.86
CA SER A 103 6.46 11.30 2.50
C SER A 103 6.68 10.09 1.56
N PRO A 104 6.09 10.05 0.35
CA PRO A 104 6.33 8.99 -0.63
C PRO A 104 7.69 9.11 -1.35
N GLU A 105 8.43 10.21 -1.12
CA GLU A 105 9.63 10.50 -1.88
C GLU A 105 10.69 9.40 -1.74
N ASN A 106 11.19 8.87 -2.87
CA ASN A 106 12.26 7.87 -2.94
C ASN A 106 12.01 6.52 -2.21
N THR A 107 10.79 6.23 -1.73
CA THR A 107 10.47 4.91 -1.11
C THR A 107 10.63 3.75 -2.08
N SER A 108 10.34 3.98 -3.35
CA SER A 108 10.39 2.95 -4.40
C SER A 108 11.79 2.72 -4.97
N ARG A 109 12.78 3.51 -4.55
CA ARG A 109 14.12 3.57 -5.17
C ARG A 109 15.27 3.50 -4.16
N ARG A 110 14.98 3.65 -2.87
CA ARG A 110 15.95 3.55 -1.79
C ARG A 110 16.14 2.08 -1.40
N CYS A 111 17.37 1.63 -1.27
CA CYS A 111 17.67 0.34 -0.68
C CYS A 111 17.42 0.40 0.84
N PRO A 112 16.63 -0.53 1.41
CA PRO A 112 16.34 -0.55 2.84
C PRO A 112 17.57 -0.98 3.66
N GLU A 113 18.49 -1.75 3.06
CA GLU A 113 19.70 -2.25 3.71
C GLU A 113 20.81 -1.20 3.77
N CYS A 114 21.29 -0.73 2.60
CA CYS A 114 22.43 0.20 2.55
C CYS A 114 22.04 1.68 2.42
N GLY A 115 20.76 2.00 2.17
CA GLY A 115 20.29 3.38 1.98
C GLY A 115 20.60 4.01 0.61
N HIS A 116 21.31 3.32 -0.28
CA HIS A 116 21.60 3.81 -1.63
C HIS A 116 20.29 4.04 -2.41
N THR A 117 20.18 5.20 -3.06
CA THR A 117 18.97 5.60 -3.80
C THR A 117 19.33 5.85 -5.27
N SER A 118 18.78 5.06 -6.19
CA SER A 118 19.04 5.15 -7.63
C SER A 118 17.77 4.88 -8.45
N GLU A 119 17.71 5.40 -9.68
CA GLU A 119 16.67 5.03 -10.67
C GLU A 119 16.76 3.58 -11.06
N GLY A 120 17.99 3.08 -11.22
CA GLY A 120 18.25 1.71 -11.63
C GLY A 120 17.94 0.66 -10.57
N ASN A 121 17.63 1.07 -9.34
CA ASN A 121 17.33 0.11 -8.27
C ASN A 121 16.00 -0.63 -8.50
N ARG A 122 15.04 -0.04 -9.22
CA ARG A 122 13.79 -0.69 -9.61
C ARG A 122 13.89 -1.15 -11.06
N ILE A 123 14.34 -2.38 -11.26
CA ILE A 123 14.58 -2.97 -12.59
C ILE A 123 13.26 -3.12 -13.36
N ALA A 124 12.21 -3.58 -12.69
CA ALA A 124 10.89 -3.78 -13.28
C ALA A 124 9.78 -3.40 -12.30
N ARG A 125 8.53 -3.51 -12.76
CA ARG A 125 7.37 -3.15 -11.93
C ARG A 125 7.38 -3.87 -10.58
N SER A 126 7.75 -5.15 -10.54
CA SER A 126 7.76 -5.97 -9.32
C SER A 126 9.16 -6.35 -8.84
N GLU A 127 10.22 -5.83 -9.46
CA GLU A 127 11.60 -6.29 -9.25
C GLU A 127 12.49 -5.14 -8.81
N PHE A 128 13.24 -5.39 -7.75
CA PHE A 128 14.21 -4.47 -7.16
C PHE A 128 15.56 -5.17 -7.05
N GLU A 129 16.63 -4.45 -7.38
CA GLU A 129 18.01 -4.84 -7.14
C GLU A 129 18.83 -3.59 -6.80
N CYS A 130 19.48 -3.57 -5.64
CA CYS A 130 20.31 -2.44 -5.28
C CYS A 130 21.62 -2.45 -6.07
N GLN A 131 21.87 -1.40 -6.87
CA GLN A 131 23.10 -1.25 -7.64
C GLN A 131 24.38 -1.09 -6.78
N SER A 132 24.24 -0.81 -5.48
CA SER A 132 25.36 -0.62 -4.56
C SER A 132 25.70 -1.85 -3.73
N CYS A 133 24.71 -2.63 -3.30
CA CYS A 133 24.93 -3.76 -2.39
C CYS A 133 24.35 -5.09 -2.88
N GLY A 134 23.68 -5.11 -4.04
CA GLY A 134 23.13 -6.32 -4.65
C GLY A 134 21.85 -6.85 -4.00
N GLU A 135 21.25 -6.12 -3.05
CA GLU A 135 20.02 -6.56 -2.38
C GLU A 135 18.87 -6.68 -3.39
N THR A 136 18.23 -7.85 -3.45
CA THR A 136 17.13 -8.12 -4.39
C THR A 136 15.81 -8.33 -3.66
N GLY A 137 14.69 -8.07 -4.34
CA GLY A 137 13.39 -8.37 -3.78
C GLY A 137 12.22 -7.85 -4.60
N ASN A 138 11.01 -8.04 -4.08
CA ASN A 138 9.83 -7.47 -4.68
C ASN A 138 9.80 -5.94 -4.45
N ALA A 139 9.66 -5.16 -5.53
CA ALA A 139 9.70 -3.70 -5.46
C ALA A 139 8.60 -3.08 -4.58
N ASP A 140 7.41 -3.70 -4.51
CA ASP A 140 6.31 -3.20 -3.68
C ASP A 140 6.56 -3.52 -2.19
N TYR A 141 7.14 -4.69 -1.89
CA TYR A 141 7.58 -5.05 -0.53
C TYR A 141 8.72 -4.15 -0.04
N VAL A 142 9.71 -3.87 -0.89
CA VAL A 142 10.79 -2.91 -0.59
C VAL A 142 10.21 -1.51 -0.33
N GLY A 143 9.22 -1.10 -1.12
CA GLY A 143 8.46 0.13 -0.90
C GLY A 143 7.83 0.18 0.49
N ALA A 144 7.09 -0.86 0.88
CA ALA A 144 6.47 -0.96 2.20
C ALA A 144 7.49 -0.90 3.34
N LYS A 145 8.63 -1.61 3.21
CA LYS A 145 9.74 -1.57 4.17
C LYS A 145 10.30 -0.15 4.32
N ASN A 146 10.47 0.57 3.22
CA ASN A 146 10.94 1.97 3.25
C ASN A 146 9.94 2.95 3.88
N VAL A 147 8.64 2.72 3.71
CA VAL A 147 7.57 3.49 4.37
C VAL A 147 7.68 3.36 5.89
N GLY A 148 7.74 2.12 6.37
CA GLY A 148 7.93 1.83 7.80
C GLY A 148 9.22 2.43 8.36
N TRP A 149 10.34 2.24 7.65
CA TRP A 149 11.63 2.81 8.04
C TRP A 149 11.61 4.33 8.12
N ARG A 150 10.89 5.01 7.23
CA ARG A 150 10.78 6.47 7.28
C ARG A 150 10.05 6.94 8.52
N TYR A 151 9.01 6.23 8.94
CA TYR A 151 8.31 6.55 10.18
C TYR A 151 9.22 6.34 11.40
N VAL A 152 9.79 5.16 11.51
CA VAL A 152 10.70 4.78 12.61
C VAL A 152 11.88 5.75 12.73
N ARG A 153 12.57 6.05 11.62
CA ARG A 153 13.72 6.97 11.63
C ARG A 153 13.34 8.42 11.92
N ARG A 154 12.11 8.85 11.58
CA ARG A 154 11.62 10.18 11.94
C ARG A 154 11.29 10.28 13.43
N GLY A 155 10.77 9.22 14.03
CA GLY A 155 10.56 9.11 15.48
C GLY A 155 11.85 9.29 16.27
N LEU A 156 12.96 8.70 15.79
CA LEU A 156 14.29 8.85 16.38
C LEU A 156 14.87 10.28 16.36
N GLN A 157 14.38 11.15 15.46
CA GLN A 157 14.85 12.53 15.31
C GLN A 157 13.98 13.55 16.08
N SER A 158 12.90 13.10 16.70
CA SER A 158 12.03 13.91 17.56
C SER A 158 12.57 13.90 18.99
N SER A 159 12.43 15.02 19.71
CA SER A 159 12.76 15.08 21.16
C SER A 159 11.96 14.09 22.01
N ARG A 160 10.89 13.50 21.45
CA ARG A 160 10.18 12.33 21.97
C ARG A 160 10.85 11.07 21.41
N ARG A 161 11.90 10.60 22.09
CA ARG A 161 12.65 9.41 21.69
C ARG A 161 11.74 8.19 21.63
N THR A 162 11.57 7.63 20.45
CA THR A 162 10.98 6.29 20.28
C THR A 162 12.13 5.28 20.34
N ASP A 163 12.76 5.15 21.52
CA ASP A 163 14.00 4.37 21.73
C ASP A 163 13.81 2.86 21.41
N ASP A 164 12.57 2.36 21.37
CA ASP A 164 12.21 0.97 21.04
C ASP A 164 11.38 0.82 19.75
N SER A 165 11.56 1.72 18.78
CA SER A 165 10.82 1.63 17.51
C SER A 165 11.13 0.32 16.76
N GLN A 166 10.17 -0.59 16.69
CA GLN A 166 10.26 -1.80 15.86
C GLN A 166 9.37 -1.65 14.62
N LEU A 167 9.77 -2.25 13.51
CA LEU A 167 9.00 -2.31 12.28
C LEU A 167 8.55 -3.73 12.03
N ALA A 168 7.27 -4.02 12.20
CA ALA A 168 6.68 -5.27 11.77
C ALA A 168 6.63 -5.33 10.23
N LEU A 169 7.15 -6.40 9.65
CA LEU A 169 6.97 -6.77 8.26
C LEU A 169 6.38 -8.18 8.22
N LYS A 170 5.68 -8.50 7.14
CA LYS A 170 5.15 -9.85 6.93
C LYS A 170 6.16 -10.99 7.10
N SER A 171 7.45 -10.72 6.85
CA SER A 171 8.51 -11.73 6.98
C SER A 171 9.20 -11.73 8.35
N GLY A 172 8.93 -10.76 9.22
CA GLY A 172 9.69 -10.56 10.45
C GLY A 172 9.69 -9.13 10.95
N THR A 173 10.21 -8.93 12.14
CA THR A 173 10.35 -7.61 12.78
C THR A 173 11.73 -7.03 12.55
N VAL A 174 11.82 -5.76 12.15
CA VAL A 174 13.08 -5.05 11.94
C VAL A 174 13.26 -4.01 13.03
N THR A 175 14.42 -4.02 13.68
CA THR A 175 14.82 -2.99 14.64
C THR A 175 15.93 -2.11 14.05
N PRO A 176 15.89 -0.77 14.26
CA PRO A 176 16.94 0.17 13.86
C PRO A 176 18.36 -0.24 14.29
N ASN A 177 18.47 -0.84 15.47
CA ASN A 177 19.75 -1.10 16.13
C ASN A 177 20.16 -2.58 16.14
N ARG A 178 19.23 -3.55 15.95
CA ARG A 178 19.55 -5.00 16.00
C ARG A 178 19.32 -5.73 14.67
N GLY A 179 18.80 -5.07 13.63
CA GLY A 179 18.57 -5.68 12.31
C GLY A 179 17.23 -6.42 12.22
N PHE A 180 17.10 -7.30 11.21
CA PHE A 180 15.90 -8.10 10.92
C PHE A 180 15.85 -9.38 11.76
N VAL A 181 14.72 -9.62 12.40
CA VAL A 181 14.38 -10.83 13.16
C VAL A 181 13.23 -11.53 12.42
N PRO A 182 13.41 -12.77 11.92
CA PRO A 182 12.34 -13.50 11.24
C PRO A 182 11.14 -13.75 12.16
N SER A 183 9.93 -13.77 11.60
CA SER A 183 8.76 -14.34 12.30
C SER A 183 8.84 -15.87 12.23
N ASP A 184 8.50 -16.55 13.33
CA ASP A 184 8.45 -18.03 13.41
C ASP A 184 7.34 -18.64 12.52
#